data_AF-E4RWK1-F1
#
_entry.id   AF-E4RWK1-F1
#
_cell.length_a   1.000
_cell.length_b   1.000
_cell.length_c   1.000
_cell.angle_alpha   90.00
_cell.angle_beta   90.00
_cell.angle_gamma   90.00
#
_symmetry.space_group_name_H-M   'P 1'
#
loop_
_entity.id
_entity.type
_entity.pdbx_description
1 polymer ?
#
loop_
_entity_poly.entity_id
_entity_poly.type
_entity_poly.pdbx_seq_one_letter_code
_entity_poly.pdbx_strand_id
1 'polypeptide(L)'
;MQIKVVLRFFKEQGDDHMFVGSADEKSNPVIRIDALKWVTDQGLWLFGGVSSTSNELLNDLWFYSFKASKWQKIEVKGKIPGPRRGAGGWIDEKQNLYLFGGFLDSPLTERSGNFSNEIWCFNTLETSGLTNQI
;
A
#
# COMPACT_ATOMS: atom_id res chain seq x y z
N MET A 1 -10.60 20.42 -12.56
CA MET A 1 -10.71 20.93 -11.18
C MET A 1 -9.87 20.00 -10.29
N GLN A 2 -8.64 20.39 -9.94
CA GLN A 2 -7.80 19.57 -9.07
C GLN A 2 -8.17 19.84 -7.61
N ILE A 3 -8.63 18.80 -6.90
CA ILE A 3 -8.92 18.87 -5.48
C ILE A 3 -7.59 18.67 -4.74
N LYS A 4 -7.07 19.73 -4.13
CA LYS A 4 -5.98 19.64 -3.14
C LYS A 4 -6.58 19.06 -1.86
N VAL A 5 -6.27 17.81 -1.53
CA VAL A 5 -6.54 17.26 -0.19
C VAL A 5 -5.42 17.76 0.72
N VAL A 6 -5.75 18.67 1.63
CA VAL A 6 -4.84 19.19 2.66
C VAL A 6 -5.07 18.37 3.93
N LEU A 7 -4.17 17.43 4.22
CA LEU A 7 -4.10 16.83 5.55
C LEU A 7 -3.28 17.76 6.45
N ARG A 8 -3.94 18.40 7.41
CA ARG A 8 -3.27 19.21 8.45
C ARG A 8 -2.86 18.28 9.59
N PHE A 9 -1.55 18.15 9.83
CA PHE A 9 -1.05 17.70 11.13
C PHE A 9 -0.74 18.94 11.97
N PHE A 10 -1.21 18.98 13.20
CA PHE A 10 -0.74 19.95 14.19
C PHE A 10 0.51 19.37 14.85
N LYS A 11 1.66 20.04 14.74
CA LYS A 11 2.56 20.17 15.89
C LYS A 11 3.38 21.44 15.81
N GLU A 12 3.56 22.03 17.00
CA GLU A 12 4.37 23.21 17.27
C GLU A 12 5.81 23.04 16.80
N GLN A 13 6.30 24.12 16.17
CA GLN A 13 7.68 24.41 15.82
C GLN A 13 8.33 23.57 14.71
N GLY A 14 8.41 24.21 13.54
CA GLY A 14 9.69 24.39 12.85
C GLY A 14 10.12 23.28 11.90
N ASP A 15 9.44 23.22 10.74
CA ASP A 15 9.98 23.07 9.38
C ASP A 15 9.03 22.20 8.55
N ASP A 16 8.21 22.90 7.74
CA ASP A 16 7.24 22.30 6.83
C ASP A 16 7.97 21.61 5.67
N HIS A 17 8.45 20.39 5.89
CA HIS A 17 8.79 19.48 4.81
C HIS A 17 7.50 18.98 4.14
N MET A 18 6.89 19.83 3.32
CA MET A 18 5.86 19.42 2.37
C MET A 18 6.47 18.51 1.32
N PHE A 19 6.41 17.19 1.51
CA PHE A 19 6.57 16.25 0.40
C PHE A 19 5.28 16.25 -0.43
N VAL A 20 5.19 17.18 -1.37
CA VAL A 20 4.25 17.04 -2.50
C VAL A 20 4.89 16.04 -3.47
N GLY A 21 4.69 14.75 -3.22
CA GLY A 21 5.00 13.74 -4.22
C GLY A 21 4.17 14.02 -5.46
N SER A 22 4.79 14.34 -6.60
CA SER A 22 4.07 14.41 -7.85
C SER A 22 3.61 12.99 -8.21
N ALA A 23 2.32 12.83 -8.49
CA ALA A 23 1.77 11.56 -8.96
C ALA A 23 2.26 11.29 -10.39
N ASP A 24 3.50 10.84 -10.53
CA ASP A 24 3.86 9.94 -11.62
C ASP A 24 3.56 8.53 -11.12
N GLU A 25 2.58 7.84 -11.74
CA GLU A 25 2.13 6.49 -11.38
C GLU A 25 3.26 5.45 -11.41
N LYS A 26 4.39 5.78 -12.04
CA LYS A 26 5.62 4.98 -11.99
C LYS A 26 6.39 5.14 -10.69
N SER A 27 6.33 6.31 -10.06
CA SER A 27 7.12 6.66 -8.87
C SER A 27 6.31 6.65 -7.58
N ASN A 28 4.97 6.71 -7.65
CA ASN A 28 4.11 6.78 -6.48
C ASN A 28 2.85 5.89 -6.66
N PRO A 29 2.32 5.32 -5.56
CA PRO A 29 1.04 4.63 -5.61
C PRO A 29 -0.08 5.61 -6.01
N VAL A 30 -0.99 5.16 -6.88
CA VAL A 30 -2.23 5.89 -7.19
C VAL A 30 -3.03 6.18 -5.91
N ILE A 31 -3.75 7.31 -5.90
CA ILE A 31 -4.66 7.72 -4.82
C ILE A 31 -5.65 6.60 -4.54
N ARG A 32 -5.71 6.14 -3.29
CA ARG A 32 -6.49 4.96 -2.91
C ARG A 32 -7.05 5.03 -1.51
N ILE A 33 -8.14 4.31 -1.27
CA ILE A 33 -8.75 4.09 0.04
C ILE A 33 -8.73 2.61 0.41
N ASP A 34 -8.87 2.31 1.71
CA ASP A 34 -8.98 0.94 2.25
C ASP A 34 -7.84 -0.02 1.88
N ALA A 35 -6.69 0.51 1.50
CA ALA A 35 -5.48 -0.26 1.28
C ALA A 35 -4.94 -0.82 2.61
N LEU A 36 -4.42 -2.03 2.56
CA LEU A 36 -3.71 -2.64 3.69
C LEU A 36 -2.33 -2.00 3.82
N LYS A 37 -1.91 -1.76 5.06
CA LYS A 37 -0.63 -1.15 5.40
C LYS A 37 0.08 -2.02 6.42
N TRP A 38 1.37 -2.25 6.23
CA TRP A 38 2.25 -2.79 7.27
C TRP A 38 3.37 -1.79 7.53
N VAL A 39 3.78 -1.64 8.78
CA VAL A 39 4.86 -0.72 9.16
C VAL A 39 5.98 -1.51 9.79
N THR A 40 7.19 -1.31 9.27
CA THR A 40 8.45 -1.84 9.79
C THR A 40 9.36 -0.69 10.16
N ASP A 41 10.45 -0.95 10.85
CA ASP A 41 11.46 0.08 11.16
C ASP A 41 12.08 0.73 9.90
N GLN A 42 12.06 0.01 8.77
CA GLN A 42 12.67 0.48 7.51
C GLN A 42 11.70 1.33 6.67
N GLY A 43 10.40 1.16 6.87
CA GLY A 43 9.41 1.75 5.99
C GLY A 43 8.00 1.20 6.12
N LEU A 44 7.13 1.72 5.26
CA LEU A 44 5.73 1.36 5.17
C LEU A 44 5.46 0.56 3.90
N TRP A 45 4.85 -0.61 4.05
CA TRP A 45 4.32 -1.39 2.94
C TRP A 45 2.85 -1.05 2.72
N LEU A 46 2.44 -1.02 1.47
CA LEU A 46 1.08 -0.70 1.05
C LEU A 46 0.62 -1.72 0.00
N PHE A 47 -0.51 -2.37 0.24
CA PHE A 47 -1.08 -3.34 -0.68
C PHE A 47 -2.56 -3.06 -0.97
N GLY A 48 -2.91 -3.15 -2.25
CA GLY A 48 -4.27 -3.10 -2.74
C GLY A 48 -5.01 -1.80 -2.39
N GLY A 49 -6.30 -1.94 -2.04
CA GLY A 49 -7.25 -0.85 -1.84
C GLY A 49 -8.10 -0.59 -3.08
N VAL A 50 -8.86 0.52 -3.05
CA VAL A 50 -9.64 1.00 -4.20
C VAL A 50 -9.05 2.30 -4.69
N SER A 51 -8.78 2.38 -6.00
CA SER A 51 -8.40 3.64 -6.65
C SER A 51 -9.54 4.65 -6.53
N SER A 52 -9.27 5.82 -5.95
CA SER A 52 -10.32 6.85 -5.83
C SER A 52 -10.63 7.55 -7.16
N THR A 53 -9.80 7.34 -8.19
CA THR A 53 -9.96 7.95 -9.52
C THR A 53 -10.70 7.03 -10.49
N SER A 54 -10.36 5.73 -10.50
CA SER A 54 -10.99 4.74 -11.38
C SER A 54 -12.06 3.91 -10.70
N ASN A 55 -12.15 3.95 -9.36
CA ASN A 55 -13.01 3.09 -8.54
C ASN A 55 -12.68 1.59 -8.61
N GLU A 56 -11.55 1.22 -9.22
CA GLU A 56 -11.09 -0.16 -9.39
C GLU A 56 -10.36 -0.67 -8.14
N LEU A 57 -10.52 -1.98 -7.86
CA LEU A 57 -9.69 -2.66 -6.87
C LEU A 57 -8.26 -2.83 -7.37
N LEU A 58 -7.32 -2.73 -6.43
CA LEU A 58 -5.89 -2.85 -6.68
C LEU A 58 -5.34 -4.11 -6.00
N ASN A 59 -4.26 -4.67 -6.57
CA ASN A 59 -3.44 -5.73 -5.99
C ASN A 59 -1.94 -5.45 -6.12
N ASP A 60 -1.56 -4.19 -6.31
CA ASP A 60 -0.17 -3.77 -6.36
C ASP A 60 0.44 -3.69 -4.96
N LEU A 61 1.74 -3.98 -4.87
CA LEU A 61 2.53 -3.86 -3.65
C LEU A 61 3.52 -2.70 -3.79
N TRP A 62 3.54 -1.83 -2.79
CA TRP A 62 4.43 -0.67 -2.72
C TRP A 62 5.16 -0.65 -1.39
N PHE A 63 6.37 -0.10 -1.40
CA PHE A 63 7.17 0.16 -0.21
C PHE A 63 7.60 1.62 -0.18
N TYR A 64 7.36 2.30 0.93
CA TYR A 64 7.91 3.62 1.22
C TYR A 64 9.10 3.48 2.15
N SER A 65 10.29 3.82 1.66
CA SER A 65 11.50 3.84 2.48
C SER A 65 11.53 5.09 3.35
N PHE A 66 11.66 4.93 4.67
CA PHE A 66 11.85 6.06 5.57
C PHE A 66 13.21 6.75 5.37
N LYS A 67 14.26 5.96 5.14
CA LYS A 67 15.61 6.49 4.87
C LYS A 67 15.66 7.32 3.59
N ALA A 68 15.09 6.81 2.50
CA ALA A 68 15.14 7.49 1.20
C ALA A 68 13.99 8.49 1.00
N SER A 69 12.96 8.45 1.87
CA SER A 69 11.72 9.22 1.73
C SER A 69 11.06 9.06 0.36
N LYS A 70 11.07 7.83 -0.18
CA LYS A 70 10.60 7.51 -1.53
C LYS A 70 9.78 6.23 -1.58
N TRP A 71 8.78 6.24 -2.45
CA TRP A 71 8.03 5.05 -2.84
C TRP A 71 8.79 4.24 -3.87
N GLN A 72 8.63 2.92 -3.79
CA GLN A 72 9.09 1.95 -4.76
C GLN A 72 7.98 0.95 -5.00
N LYS A 73 7.64 0.72 -6.26
CA LYS A 73 6.75 -0.38 -6.64
C LYS A 73 7.52 -1.69 -6.50
N ILE A 74 6.92 -2.65 -5.81
CA ILE A 74 7.55 -3.94 -5.55
C ILE A 74 6.97 -4.97 -6.52
N GLU A 75 7.84 -5.51 -7.37
CA GLU A 75 7.49 -6.64 -8.21
C GLU A 75 7.55 -7.92 -7.38
N VAL A 76 6.41 -8.60 -7.30
CA VAL A 76 6.30 -9.88 -6.60
C VAL A 76 6.34 -10.99 -7.63
N LYS A 77 7.22 -11.97 -7.43
CA LYS A 77 7.31 -13.17 -8.27
C LYS A 77 6.31 -14.21 -7.80
N GLY A 78 5.69 -14.92 -8.74
CA GLY A 78 4.74 -15.99 -8.42
C GLY A 78 3.30 -15.52 -8.24
N LYS A 79 2.52 -16.25 -7.44
CA LYS A 79 1.12 -15.94 -7.20
C LYS A 79 1.00 -14.82 -6.15
N ILE A 80 0.20 -13.81 -6.47
CA ILE A 80 -0.18 -12.75 -5.55
C ILE A 80 -1.68 -12.84 -5.22
N PRO A 81 -2.12 -12.30 -4.07
CA PRO A 81 -3.54 -12.17 -3.78
C PRO A 81 -4.22 -11.35 -4.88
N GLY A 82 -5.45 -11.73 -5.24
CA GLY A 82 -6.28 -10.93 -6.13
C GLY A 82 -6.60 -9.54 -5.57
N PRO A 83 -7.07 -8.60 -6.42
CA PRO A 83 -7.44 -7.25 -6.01
C PRO A 83 -8.41 -7.24 -4.83
N ARG A 84 -8.11 -6.42 -3.82
CA ARG A 84 -8.90 -6.40 -2.58
C ARG A 84 -8.72 -5.11 -1.79
N ARG A 85 -9.74 -4.79 -0.99
CA ARG A 85 -9.73 -3.69 -0.02
C ARG A 85 -10.11 -4.17 1.38
N GLY A 86 -9.74 -3.41 2.41
CA GLY A 86 -10.18 -3.66 3.78
C GLY A 86 -9.70 -5.01 4.34
N ALA A 87 -8.62 -5.57 3.81
CA ALA A 87 -8.00 -6.77 4.37
C ALA A 87 -7.32 -6.44 5.70
N GLY A 88 -7.25 -7.42 6.60
CA GLY A 88 -6.43 -7.34 7.82
C GLY A 88 -5.00 -7.79 7.53
N GLY A 89 -4.04 -7.33 8.34
CA GLY A 89 -2.66 -7.79 8.22
C GLY A 89 -1.83 -7.63 9.48
N TRP A 90 -0.77 -8.43 9.56
CA TRP A 90 0.21 -8.43 10.64
C TRP A 90 1.62 -8.75 10.11
N ILE A 91 2.64 -8.53 10.93
CA ILE A 91 4.04 -8.82 10.64
C ILE A 91 4.54 -9.82 11.68
N ASP A 92 5.30 -10.84 11.27
CA ASP A 92 5.98 -11.74 12.21
C ASP A 92 7.41 -11.27 12.54
N GLU A 93 8.08 -11.96 13.47
CA GLU A 93 9.46 -11.65 13.89
C GLU A 93 10.50 -11.75 12.76
N LYS A 94 10.15 -12.44 11.66
CA LYS A 94 11.00 -12.58 10.47
C LYS A 94 10.69 -11.54 9.41
N GLN A 95 9.88 -10.53 9.74
CA GLN A 95 9.45 -9.47 8.83
C GLN A 95 8.64 -9.98 7.63
N ASN A 96 7.93 -11.10 7.77
CA ASN A 96 6.97 -11.53 6.75
C ASN A 96 5.67 -10.74 6.88
N LEU A 97 5.07 -10.36 5.76
CA LEU A 97 3.84 -9.57 5.71
C LEU A 97 2.64 -10.47 5.48
N TYR A 98 1.78 -10.63 6.48
CA TYR A 98 0.59 -11.45 6.38
C TYR A 98 -0.64 -10.61 6.07
N LEU A 99 -1.49 -11.16 5.21
CA LEU A 99 -2.79 -10.63 4.84
C LEU A 99 -3.87 -11.66 5.15
N PHE A 100 -4.98 -11.25 5.74
CA PHE A 100 -6.17 -12.07 5.89
C PHE A 100 -7.42 -11.38 5.33
N GLY A 101 -8.16 -12.12 4.51
CA GLY A 101 -9.45 -11.74 3.99
C GLY A 101 -9.44 -10.51 3.08
N GLY A 102 -10.42 -9.63 3.29
CA GLY A 102 -10.67 -8.45 2.46
C GLY A 102 -11.88 -8.62 1.53
N PHE A 103 -12.36 -7.50 1.01
CA PHE A 103 -13.47 -7.43 0.05
C PHE A 103 -12.93 -7.48 -1.39
N LEU A 104 -13.48 -8.37 -2.20
CA LEU A 104 -12.96 -8.72 -3.53
C LEU A 104 -13.74 -8.09 -4.71
N ASP A 105 -14.83 -7.37 -4.44
CA ASP A 105 -15.64 -6.75 -5.50
C ASP A 105 -15.41 -5.24 -5.61
N SER A 106 -15.56 -4.74 -6.83
CA SER A 106 -15.60 -3.32 -7.21
C SER A 106 -16.63 -3.16 -8.33
N PRO A 107 -17.37 -2.04 -8.40
CA PRO A 107 -17.11 -0.75 -7.75
C PRO A 107 -17.67 -0.62 -6.33
N LEU A 108 -17.29 0.45 -5.61
CA LEU A 108 -17.83 0.82 -4.27
C LEU A 108 -19.38 0.84 -4.16
N THR A 109 -20.07 0.82 -5.29
CA THR A 109 -21.53 0.82 -5.42
C THR A 109 -22.13 -0.58 -5.37
N GLU A 110 -21.34 -1.64 -5.59
CA GLU A 110 -21.82 -3.02 -5.58
C GLU A 110 -21.74 -3.61 -4.17
N ARG A 111 -22.92 -3.94 -3.62
CA ARG A 111 -23.08 -4.57 -2.30
C ARG A 111 -22.90 -6.09 -2.34
N SER A 112 -22.26 -6.64 -3.36
CA SER A 112 -22.22 -8.08 -3.65
C SER A 112 -21.55 -8.94 -2.56
N GLY A 113 -20.97 -8.34 -1.52
CA GLY A 113 -20.66 -9.07 -0.28
C GLY A 113 -19.58 -10.15 -0.43
N ASN A 114 -18.77 -10.11 -1.48
CA ASN A 114 -17.70 -11.08 -1.70
C ASN A 114 -16.51 -10.77 -0.79
N PHE A 115 -16.45 -11.48 0.34
CA PHE A 115 -15.35 -11.41 1.29
C PHE A 115 -14.48 -12.65 1.18
N SER A 116 -13.18 -12.45 1.14
CA SER A 116 -12.20 -13.53 1.21
C SER A 116 -12.02 -14.02 2.65
N ASN A 117 -11.75 -15.32 2.81
CA ASN A 117 -11.26 -15.93 4.03
C ASN A 117 -9.83 -16.48 3.86
N GLU A 118 -9.12 -16.05 2.82
CA GLU A 118 -7.76 -16.51 2.51
C GLU A 118 -6.73 -15.83 3.41
N ILE A 119 -5.69 -16.58 3.78
CA ILE A 119 -4.45 -16.04 4.36
C ILE A 119 -3.37 -16.04 3.28
N TRP A 120 -2.68 -14.91 3.14
CA TRP A 120 -1.54 -14.74 2.25
C TRP A 120 -0.34 -14.23 3.04
N CYS A 121 0.86 -14.51 2.52
CA CYS A 121 2.12 -14.08 3.11
C CYS A 121 3.05 -13.59 2.01
N PHE A 122 3.61 -12.39 2.16
CA PHE A 122 4.72 -11.89 1.36
C PHE A 122 6.02 -12.03 2.16
N ASN A 123 6.98 -12.78 1.61
CA ASN A 123 8.33 -12.87 2.19
C ASN A 123 9.16 -11.68 1.71
N THR A 124 9.54 -10.79 2.63
CA THR A 124 10.25 -9.54 2.32
C THR A 124 11.67 -9.76 1.77
N LEU A 125 12.24 -10.95 1.96
CA LEU A 125 13.54 -11.33 1.40
C LEU A 125 13.43 -11.81 -0.06
N GLU A 126 12.30 -12.39 -0.43
CA GLU A 126 12.03 -12.90 -1.79
C GLU A 126 11.37 -11.87 -2.70
N THR A 127 10.83 -10.78 -2.13
CA THR A 127 10.48 -9.56 -2.86
C THR A 127 11.75 -8.82 -3.27
N SER A 128 12.51 -9.42 -4.18
CA SER A 128 13.82 -8.96 -4.62
C SER A 128 13.71 -7.64 -5.39
N GLY A 129 13.85 -6.54 -4.66
CA GLY A 129 14.19 -5.20 -5.16
C GLY A 129 15.03 -4.37 -4.19
N LEU A 130 15.40 -4.93 -3.03
CA LEU A 130 16.06 -4.21 -1.92
C LEU A 130 17.50 -4.69 -1.63
N THR A 131 18.03 -5.67 -2.37
CA THR A 131 19.26 -6.37 -1.96
C THR A 131 20.58 -5.74 -2.43
N ASN A 132 20.62 -4.58 -3.09
CA ASN A 132 21.88 -4.03 -3.64
C ASN A 132 22.14 -2.55 -3.33
N GLN A 133 22.01 -2.11 -2.07
CA GLN A 133 22.64 -0.86 -1.60
C GLN A 133 23.09 -0.99 -0.13
N ILE A 134 24.16 -1.74 0.09
CA ILE A 134 25.06 -1.58 1.25
C ILE A 134 26.44 -1.26 0.70
#